data_AF-A0A1F6D923-F1
#
_entry.id   AF-A0A1F6D923-F1
#
_cell.length_a   1.000
_cell.length_b   1.000
_cell.length_c   1.000
_cell.angle_alpha   90.00
_cell.angle_beta   90.00
_cell.angle_gamma   90.00
#
_symmetry.space_group_name_H-M   'P 1'
#
loop_
_entity.id
_entity.type
_entity.pdbx_description
1 polymer ?
#
loop_
_entity_poly.entity_id
_entity_poly.type
_entity_poly.pdbx_seq_one_letter_code
_entity_poly.pdbx_strand_id
1 'polypeptide(L)'
;MSKKSIIISLLALSLIGSGLGFFLLKVYDCGASVFCYNLGTKAFALYYGMPALAFVFLILLLLPQAFSTWKKFAIWFVPLAAILFAVYPEPGSGDLFSPYPEQVFQWVSALYIIASLVIIAPHWRHDTQGGK
;
A
#
# COMPACT_ATOMS: atom_id res chain seq x y z
N MET A 1 5.12 -5.11 23.75
CA MET A 1 4.58 -4.05 22.87
C MET A 1 3.11 -4.36 22.58
N SER A 2 2.18 -3.42 22.72
CA SER A 2 0.75 -3.68 22.48
C SER A 2 0.46 -3.75 20.96
N LYS A 3 -0.54 -4.54 20.53
CA LYS A 3 -0.96 -4.61 19.12
C LYS A 3 -1.25 -3.21 18.54
N LYS A 4 -1.92 -2.37 19.34
CA LYS A 4 -2.22 -0.97 18.99
C LYS A 4 -0.94 -0.13 18.78
N SER A 5 0.06 -0.26 19.65
CA SER A 5 1.34 0.45 19.51
C SER A 5 2.09 0.06 18.22
N ILE A 6 2.05 -1.22 17.85
CA ILE A 6 2.64 -1.69 16.58
C ILE A 6 1.88 -1.10 15.39
N ILE A 7 0.54 -1.13 15.41
CA ILE A 7 -0.30 -0.58 14.33
C ILE A 7 -0.06 0.93 14.17
N ILE A 8 0.07 1.68 15.27
CA ILE A 8 0.36 3.13 15.23
C ILE A 8 1.72 3.39 14.57
N SER A 9 2.75 2.62 14.95
CA SER A 9 4.08 2.75 14.34
C SER A 9 4.06 2.48 12.84
N LEU A 10 3.36 1.41 12.43
CA LEU A 10 3.19 1.07 11.01
C LEU A 10 2.38 2.12 10.25
N LEU A 11 1.33 2.67 10.88
CA LEU A 11 0.54 3.76 10.32
C LEU A 11 1.43 5.00 10.10
N ALA A 12 2.20 5.42 11.10
CA ALA A 12 3.12 6.54 10.98
C ALA A 12 4.13 6.33 9.83
N LEU A 13 4.72 5.14 9.74
CA LEU A 13 5.63 4.80 8.65
C LEU A 13 4.96 4.89 7.27
N SER A 14 3.73 4.38 7.15
CA SER A 14 2.96 4.44 5.89
C SER A 14 2.56 5.87 5.51
N LEU A 15 2.25 6.73 6.49
CA LEU A 15 1.98 8.14 6.24
C LEU A 15 3.22 8.90 5.78
N ILE A 16 4.38 8.61 6.37
CA ILE A 16 5.68 9.16 5.93
C ILE A 16 5.98 8.72 4.49
N GLY A 17 5.81 7.43 4.19
CA GLY A 17 6.01 6.90 2.83
C GLY A 17 5.05 7.51 1.81
N SER A 18 3.79 7.74 2.19
CA SER A 18 2.80 8.43 1.37
C SER A 18 3.21 9.89 1.11
N GLY A 19 3.67 10.60 2.14
CA GLY A 19 4.16 11.98 2.02
C GLY A 19 5.37 12.06 1.09
N LEU A 20 6.30 11.11 1.21
CA LEU A 20 7.47 11.03 0.34
C LEU A 20 7.08 10.78 -1.12
N GLY A 21 6.15 9.85 -1.38
CA GLY A 21 5.63 9.58 -2.73
C GLY A 21 4.95 10.80 -3.34
N PHE A 22 4.12 11.51 -2.57
CA PHE A 22 3.49 12.76 -3.03
C PHE A 22 4.52 13.84 -3.33
N PHE A 23 5.48 14.04 -2.43
CA PHE A 23 6.53 15.04 -2.60
C PHE A 23 7.34 14.78 -3.87
N LEU A 24 7.79 13.53 -4.08
CA LEU A 24 8.59 13.15 -5.24
C LEU A 24 7.86 13.31 -6.58
N LEU A 25 6.54 13.08 -6.62
CA LEU A 25 5.78 13.15 -7.88
C LEU A 25 5.16 14.52 -8.17
N LYS A 26 4.80 15.29 -7.14
CA LYS A 26 3.99 16.51 -7.30
C LYS A 26 4.72 17.79 -6.93
N VAL A 27 5.77 17.71 -6.10
CA VAL A 27 6.45 18.89 -5.57
C VAL A 27 7.90 18.97 -6.05
N TYR A 28 8.56 17.82 -6.16
CA TYR A 28 9.95 17.75 -6.56
C TYR A 28 10.08 17.73 -8.09
N ASP A 29 10.57 18.83 -8.65
CA ASP A 29 10.94 18.89 -10.06
C ASP A 29 12.38 18.39 -10.23
N CYS A 30 12.51 17.11 -10.57
CA CYS A 30 13.80 16.45 -10.72
C CYS A 30 14.45 16.78 -12.09
N GLY A 31 13.70 17.30 -13.06
CA GLY A 31 14.17 17.51 -14.44
C GLY A 31 14.24 16.23 -15.29
N ALA A 32 14.78 16.33 -16.50
CA ALA A 32 14.73 15.30 -17.54
C ALA A 32 15.98 14.37 -17.59
N SER A 33 16.35 13.78 -16.45
CA SER A 33 17.44 12.79 -16.39
C SER A 33 16.93 11.35 -16.26
N VAL A 34 17.71 10.36 -16.70
CA VAL A 34 17.39 8.92 -16.53
C VAL A 34 17.19 8.55 -15.07
N PHE A 35 17.95 9.19 -14.17
CA PHE A 35 17.78 9.02 -12.73
C PHE A 35 16.40 9.50 -12.27
N CYS A 36 15.97 10.68 -12.72
CA CYS A 36 14.67 11.25 -12.37
C CYS A 36 13.50 10.44 -12.92
N TYR A 37 13.67 9.87 -14.11
CA TYR A 37 12.70 8.96 -14.69
C TYR A 37 12.51 7.73 -13.82
N ASN A 38 13.60 7.02 -13.48
CA ASN A 38 13.54 5.85 -12.60
C ASN A 38 13.01 6.20 -11.20
N LEU A 39 13.41 7.36 -10.65
CA LEU A 39 12.91 7.86 -9.37
C LEU A 39 11.40 8.10 -9.42
N GLY A 40 10.88 8.69 -10.50
CA GLY A 40 9.45 8.89 -10.73
C GLY A 40 8.68 7.57 -10.80
N THR A 41 9.18 6.59 -11.56
CA THR A 41 8.56 5.26 -11.67
C THR A 41 8.47 4.57 -10.31
N LYS A 42 9.50 4.67 -9.46
CA LYS A 42 9.46 4.14 -8.08
C LYS A 42 8.62 5.00 -7.14
N ALA A 43 8.54 6.31 -7.36
CA ALA A 43 7.70 7.20 -6.59
C ALA A 43 6.21 6.89 -6.79
N PHE A 44 5.78 6.41 -7.95
CA PHE A 44 4.41 5.91 -8.16
C PHE A 44 4.07 4.72 -7.25
N ALA A 45 5.00 3.78 -7.06
CA ALA A 45 4.79 2.66 -6.15
C ALA A 45 4.61 3.12 -4.69
N LEU A 46 5.38 4.12 -4.25
CA LEU A 46 5.20 4.78 -2.95
C LEU A 46 3.87 5.52 -2.88
N TYR A 47 3.53 6.25 -3.93
CA TYR A 47 2.34 7.08 -4.02
C TYR A 47 1.04 6.29 -3.97
N TYR A 48 0.99 5.10 -4.56
CA TYR A 48 -0.21 4.25 -4.52
C TYR A 48 -0.16 3.19 -3.41
N GLY A 49 1.01 2.63 -3.11
CA GLY A 49 1.16 1.54 -2.15
C GLY A 49 1.08 2.01 -0.69
N MET A 50 1.73 3.14 -0.36
CA MET A 50 1.80 3.62 1.02
C MET A 50 0.46 4.16 1.56
N PRO A 51 -0.34 4.92 0.79
CA PRO A 51 -1.68 5.29 1.26
C PRO A 51 -2.60 4.08 1.44
N ALA A 52 -2.48 3.05 0.58
CA ALA A 52 -3.26 1.83 0.72
C ALA A 52 -2.93 1.09 2.02
N LEU A 53 -1.64 1.01 2.37
CA LEU A 53 -1.19 0.51 3.67
C LEU A 53 -1.72 1.37 4.82
N ALA A 54 -1.61 2.70 4.72
CA ALA A 54 -2.09 3.62 5.74
C ALA A 54 -3.60 3.49 6.00
N PHE A 55 -4.39 3.35 4.94
CA PHE A 55 -5.83 3.13 5.03
C PHE A 55 -6.16 1.85 5.79
N VAL A 56 -5.49 0.74 5.45
CA VAL A 56 -5.71 -0.54 6.13
C VAL A 56 -5.26 -0.48 7.60
N PHE A 57 -4.14 0.17 7.90
CA PHE A 57 -3.69 0.36 9.29
C PHE A 57 -4.64 1.24 10.10
N LEU A 58 -5.26 2.25 9.49
CA LEU A 58 -6.29 3.08 10.13
C LEU A 58 -7.50 2.22 10.52
N ILE A 59 -7.94 1.31 9.64
CA ILE A 59 -9.03 0.37 9.95
C ILE A 59 -8.60 -0.60 11.06
N LEU A 60 -7.38 -1.15 11.00
CA LEU A 60 -6.85 -2.05 12.03
C LEU A 60 -6.68 -1.38 13.38
N LEU A 61 -6.51 -0.06 13.42
CA LEU A 61 -6.49 0.72 14.67
C LEU A 61 -7.84 0.63 15.39
N LEU A 62 -8.94 0.67 14.62
CA LEU A 62 -10.30 0.50 15.12
C LEU A 62 -10.60 -0.97 15.50
N LEU A 63 -10.06 -1.91 14.73
CA LEU A 63 -10.27 -3.36 14.89
C LEU A 63 -8.95 -4.11 15.15
N PRO A 64 -8.27 -3.88 16.29
CA PRO A 64 -6.93 -4.42 16.57
C PRO A 64 -6.89 -5.95 16.71
N GLN A 65 -8.06 -6.58 16.91
CA GLN A 65 -8.21 -8.03 16.96
C GLN A 65 -7.95 -8.70 15.60
N ALA A 66 -8.33 -8.04 14.50
CA ALA A 66 -8.13 -8.55 13.14
C ALA A 66 -6.64 -8.57 12.71
N PHE A 67 -5.77 -7.87 13.46
CA PHE A 67 -4.35 -7.73 13.12
C PHE A 67 -3.61 -9.06 12.97
N SER A 68 -3.92 -10.05 13.81
CA SER A 68 -3.24 -11.36 13.75
C SER A 68 -3.55 -12.10 12.44
N THR A 69 -4.82 -12.05 12.00
CA THR A 69 -5.28 -12.67 10.76
C THR A 69 -4.79 -11.90 9.55
N TRP A 70 -4.93 -10.57 9.57
CA TRP A 70 -4.45 -9.69 8.51
C TRP A 70 -2.93 -9.82 8.30
N LYS A 71 -2.13 -9.92 9.37
CA LYS A 71 -0.67 -10.07 9.28
C LYS A 71 -0.26 -11.31 8.46
N LYS A 72 -0.99 -12.42 8.58
CA LYS A 72 -0.73 -13.65 7.80
C LYS A 72 -0.95 -13.46 6.30
N PHE A 73 -1.86 -12.58 5.92
CA PHE A 73 -2.04 -12.18 4.52
C PHE A 73 -0.93 -11.21 4.09
N ALA A 74 -0.69 -10.17 4.88
CA ALA A 74 0.28 -9.13 4.56
C ALA A 74 1.72 -9.66 4.42
N ILE A 75 2.11 -10.69 5.17
CA ILE A 75 3.47 -11.28 5.08
C ILE A 75 3.76 -11.89 3.71
N TRP A 76 2.73 -12.32 2.97
CA TRP A 76 2.88 -12.84 1.61
C TRP A 76 2.63 -11.77 0.56
N PHE A 77 1.57 -10.97 0.74
CA PHE A 77 1.16 -9.99 -0.25
C PHE A 77 2.14 -8.82 -0.36
N VAL A 78 2.61 -8.27 0.77
CA VAL A 78 3.45 -7.07 0.77
C VAL A 78 4.80 -7.31 0.10
N PRO A 79 5.54 -8.39 0.38
CA PRO A 79 6.78 -8.70 -0.35
C PRO A 79 6.53 -8.96 -1.83
N LEU A 80 5.46 -9.67 -2.18
CA LEU A 80 5.11 -9.92 -3.57
C LEU A 80 4.82 -8.62 -4.33
N ALA A 81 4.04 -7.73 -3.74
CA ALA A 81 3.75 -6.41 -4.29
C ALA A 81 5.03 -5.56 -4.42
N ALA A 82 5.91 -5.60 -3.41
CA ALA A 82 7.18 -4.88 -3.46
C ALA A 82 8.10 -5.39 -4.59
N ILE A 83 8.19 -6.70 -4.79
CA ILE A 83 8.93 -7.30 -5.92
C ILE A 83 8.31 -6.87 -7.24
N LEU A 84 6.98 -6.93 -7.35
CA LEU A 84 6.27 -6.50 -8.55
C LEU A 84 6.58 -5.03 -8.85
N PHE A 85 6.49 -4.14 -7.87
CA PHE A 85 6.80 -2.71 -8.05
C PHE A 85 8.28 -2.44 -8.35
N ALA A 86 9.17 -3.30 -7.85
CA ALA A 86 10.60 -3.20 -8.12
C ALA A 86 10.97 -3.64 -9.54
N VAL A 87 10.31 -4.67 -10.08
CA VAL A 87 10.72 -5.36 -11.32
C VAL A 87 9.82 -5.05 -12.52
N TYR A 88 8.60 -4.55 -12.31
CA TYR A 88 7.64 -4.36 -13.42
C TYR A 88 8.19 -3.40 -14.49
N PRO A 89 8.36 -3.88 -15.75
CA PRO A 89 8.91 -3.08 -16.82
C PRO A 89 7.87 -2.07 -17.33
N GLU A 90 8.35 -0.97 -17.88
CA GLU A 90 7.47 -0.07 -18.62
C GLU A 90 7.15 -0.63 -20.00
N PRO A 91 5.89 -0.52 -20.44
CA PRO A 91 5.51 -0.92 -21.79
C PRO A 91 6.24 -0.05 -22.81
N GLY A 92 6.89 -0.69 -23.79
CA GLY A 92 7.45 0.01 -24.94
C GLY A 92 6.33 0.61 -25.80
N SER A 93 6.65 1.63 -26.61
CA SER A 93 5.70 2.35 -27.48
C SER A 93 4.97 1.50 -28.54
N GLY A 94 5.22 0.18 -28.59
CA GLY A 94 4.55 -0.80 -29.44
C GLY A 94 3.71 -1.86 -28.70
N ASP A 95 3.69 -1.87 -27.37
CA ASP A 95 2.94 -2.85 -26.57
C ASP A 95 1.52 -2.36 -26.28
N LEU A 96 0.58 -2.65 -27.19
CA LEU A 96 -0.82 -2.25 -27.08
C LEU A 96 -1.60 -2.93 -25.94
N PHE A 97 -1.02 -3.95 -25.29
CA PHE A 97 -1.68 -4.76 -24.26
C PHE A 97 -0.99 -4.75 -22.90
N SER A 98 0.14 -4.05 -22.74
CA SER A 98 0.85 -3.98 -21.46
C SER A 98 0.43 -2.71 -20.71
N PRO A 99 -0.27 -2.83 -19.56
CA PRO A 99 -0.71 -1.66 -18.80
C PRO A 99 0.49 -0.88 -18.25
N TYR A 100 0.35 0.45 -18.20
CA TYR A 100 1.37 1.30 -17.61
C TYR A 100 1.61 0.93 -16.14
N PRO A 101 2.86 1.04 -15.62
CA PRO A 101 3.18 0.67 -14.24
C PRO A 101 2.28 1.37 -13.22
N GLU A 102 1.93 2.63 -13.45
CA GLU A 102 0.97 3.38 -12.63
C GLU A 102 -0.35 2.63 -12.46
N GLN A 103 -0.92 2.13 -13.56
CA GLN A 103 -2.20 1.43 -13.54
C GLN A 103 -2.08 0.09 -12.80
N VAL A 104 -0.98 -0.63 -13.00
CA VAL A 104 -0.70 -1.87 -12.26
C VAL A 104 -0.56 -1.60 -10.78
N PHE A 105 0.14 -0.53 -10.39
CA PHE A 105 0.33 -0.18 -8.98
C PHE A 105 -0.99 0.22 -8.33
N GLN A 106 -1.84 1.00 -9.02
CA GLN A 106 -3.19 1.30 -8.59
C GLN A 106 -4.02 0.02 -8.37
N TRP A 107 -4.00 -0.90 -9.32
CA TRP A 107 -4.76 -2.16 -9.22
C TRP A 107 -4.27 -3.05 -8.09
N VAL A 108 -2.96 -3.21 -7.93
CA VAL A 108 -2.37 -3.99 -6.83
C VAL A 108 -2.71 -3.35 -5.48
N SER A 109 -2.66 -2.03 -5.36
CA SER A 109 -3.09 -1.31 -4.16
C SER A 109 -4.58 -1.46 -3.88
N ALA A 110 -5.43 -1.41 -4.92
CA ALA A 110 -6.87 -1.61 -4.77
C ALA A 110 -7.18 -3.06 -4.33
N LEU A 111 -6.56 -4.05 -4.97
CA LEU A 111 -6.67 -5.47 -4.59
C LEU A 111 -6.21 -5.69 -3.15
N TYR A 112 -5.12 -5.05 -2.73
CA TYR A 112 -4.65 -5.10 -1.36
C TYR A 112 -5.69 -4.58 -0.35
N ILE A 113 -6.31 -3.44 -0.64
CA ILE A 113 -7.37 -2.86 0.20
C ILE A 113 -8.57 -3.80 0.27
N ILE A 114 -9.05 -4.26 -0.89
CA ILE A 114 -10.23 -5.15 -0.97
C ILE A 114 -9.98 -6.45 -0.19
N ALA A 115 -8.85 -7.11 -0.43
CA ALA A 115 -8.48 -8.32 0.29
C ALA A 115 -8.35 -8.09 1.80
N SER A 116 -7.74 -6.97 2.20
CA SER A 116 -7.64 -6.58 3.62
C SER A 116 -9.01 -6.36 4.25
N LEU A 117 -9.93 -5.68 3.56
CA LEU A 117 -11.30 -5.46 4.03
C LEU A 117 -12.06 -6.77 4.21
N VAL A 118 -11.95 -7.71 3.26
CA VAL A 118 -12.58 -9.04 3.37
C VAL A 118 -12.09 -9.80 4.60
N ILE A 119 -10.80 -9.67 4.95
CA ILE A 119 -10.22 -10.30 6.14
C ILE A 119 -10.67 -9.61 7.44
N ILE A 120 -10.79 -8.29 7.42
CA ILE A 120 -11.13 -7.49 8.61
C ILE A 120 -12.64 -7.52 8.89
N ALA A 121 -13.50 -7.54 7.86
CA ALA A 121 -14.95 -7.42 7.98
C ALA A 121 -15.61 -8.39 8.98
N PRO A 122 -15.23 -9.68 9.06
CA PRO A 122 -15.81 -10.61 10.05
C PRO A 122 -15.59 -10.19 11.50
N HIS A 123 -14.48 -9.49 11.79
CA HIS A 123 -14.15 -9.06 13.15
C HIS A 123 -14.99 -7.85 13.59
N TRP A 124 -15.49 -7.06 12.64
CA TRP A 124 -16.37 -5.94 12.95
C TRP A 124 -17.69 -6.39 13.60
N ARG A 125 -18.20 -7.57 13.20
CA ARG A 125 -19.43 -8.16 13.73
C ARG A 125 -19.28 -8.70 15.17
N HIS A 126 -18.06 -9.08 15.55
CA HIS A 126 -17.77 -9.61 16.88
C HIS A 126 -17.66 -8.50 17.94
N ASP A 127 -17.07 -7.34 17.61
CA ASP A 127 -17.01 -6.21 18.54
C ASP A 127 -18.38 -5.59 18.85
N THR A 128 -19.34 -5.68 17.90
CA THR A 128 -20.70 -5.16 18.13
C THR A 128 -21.56 -6.06 19.01
N GLN A 129 -21.21 -7.35 19.18
CA GLN A 129 -21.95 -8.29 20.03
C GLN A 129 -21.29 -8.57 21.39
N GLY A 130 -20.00 -8.24 21.56
CA GLY A 130 -19.26 -8.39 22.82
C GLY A 130 -19.40 -7.23 23.81
N GLY A 131 -20.24 -6.24 23.52
CA GLY A 131 -20.55 -5.13 24.42
C GLY A 131 -21.61 -5.52 25.46
N LYS A 132 -21.26 -6.44 26.37
CA LYS A 132 -21.94 -6.64 27.66
C LYS A 132 -20.90 -6.91 28.73
#